data_AF-A0A1G2S5I1-F1
#
_entry.id   AF-A0A1G2S5I1-F1
#
_cell.length_a   1.000
_cell.length_b   1.000
_cell.length_c   1.000
_cell.angle_alpha   90.00
_cell.angle_beta   90.00
_cell.angle_gamma   90.00
#
_symmetry.space_group_name_H-M   'P 1'
#
loop_
_entity.id
_entity.type
_entity.pdbx_description
1 polymer ?
#
loop_
_entity_poly.entity_id
_entity_poly.type
_entity_poly.pdbx_seq_one_letter_code
_entity_poly.pdbx_strand_id
1 'polypeptide(L)'
;MAKRELFALLRTVSVLKCTDLSLLLWVGELLYGTGEYKYSIVCFNRVIEGLDHDDQDIRLKALTGRLESELATKLQNIINGRADPKGYAEAKHSYGIIVRDLYALNPEAQLSLKKRLEQITKSMGILAIGNSYYRGFS
;
A
#
# COMPACT_ATOMS: atom_id res chain seq x y z
N MET A 1 2.46 24.81 2.82
CA MET A 1 2.25 25.05 1.38
C MET A 1 1.85 23.77 0.63
N ALA A 2 2.46 22.61 0.91
CA ALA A 2 2.25 21.34 0.17
C ALA A 2 0.82 20.75 0.13
N LYS A 3 -0.01 20.88 1.18
CA LYS A 3 -1.31 20.17 1.24
C LYS A 3 -2.34 20.67 0.21
N ARG A 4 -2.33 21.97 -0.11
CA ARG A 4 -3.23 22.57 -1.11
C ARG A 4 -2.90 22.10 -2.53
N GLU A 5 -1.62 22.06 -2.86
CA GLU A 5 -1.12 21.58 -4.15
C GLU A 5 -1.37 20.07 -4.30
N LEU A 6 -1.19 19.29 -3.23
CA LEU A 6 -1.54 17.87 -3.20
C LEU A 6 -3.04 17.64 -3.43
N PHE A 7 -3.91 18.42 -2.79
CA PHE A 7 -5.36 18.33 -3.01
C PHE A 7 -5.77 18.80 -4.41
N ALA A 8 -5.06 19.78 -4.98
CA ALA A 8 -5.24 20.16 -6.37
C ALA A 8 -4.84 19.01 -7.29
N LEU A 9 -3.68 18.37 -7.05
CA LEU A 9 -3.22 17.19 -7.79
C LEU A 9 -4.19 16.01 -7.66
N LEU A 10 -4.75 15.77 -6.48
CA LEU A 10 -5.80 14.78 -6.23
C LEU A 10 -7.06 15.05 -7.04
N ARG A 11 -7.51 16.32 -7.10
CA ARG A 11 -8.61 16.72 -7.98
C ARG A 11 -8.23 16.48 -9.43
N THR A 12 -7.01 16.78 -9.84
CA THR A 12 -6.53 16.52 -11.20
C THR A 12 -6.53 15.02 -11.52
N VAL A 13 -6.09 14.15 -10.60
CA VAL A 13 -6.05 12.69 -10.80
C VAL A 13 -7.43 12.02 -10.71
N SER A 14 -8.33 12.53 -9.86
CA SER A 14 -9.71 12.04 -9.73
C SER A 14 -10.63 12.56 -10.84
N VAL A 15 -10.37 13.74 -11.40
CA VAL A 15 -11.16 14.38 -12.48
C VAL A 15 -10.68 13.98 -13.87
N LEU A 16 -9.38 13.70 -14.09
CA LEU A 16 -8.84 13.58 -15.46
C LEU A 16 -8.92 12.20 -16.13
N LYS A 17 -9.53 11.16 -15.53
CA LYS A 17 -9.44 9.79 -16.10
C LYS A 17 -7.97 9.44 -16.46
N CYS A 18 -6.99 9.92 -15.69
CA CYS A 18 -5.58 9.80 -16.03
C CYS A 18 -5.21 8.31 -16.21
N THR A 19 -4.75 7.92 -17.40
CA THR A 19 -4.34 6.55 -17.73
C THR A 19 -2.82 6.36 -17.64
N ASP A 20 -2.07 7.41 -17.32
CA ASP A 20 -0.63 7.32 -17.12
C ASP A 20 -0.33 6.60 -15.79
N LEU A 21 0.08 5.35 -15.91
CA LEU A 21 0.33 4.45 -14.79
C LEU A 21 1.56 4.89 -13.98
N SER A 22 2.57 5.49 -14.62
CA SER A 22 3.77 5.98 -13.94
C SER A 22 3.44 7.20 -13.09
N LEU A 23 2.63 8.12 -13.63
CA LEU A 23 2.14 9.26 -12.86
C LEU A 23 1.25 8.81 -11.70
N LEU A 24 0.34 7.87 -11.94
CA LEU A 24 -0.52 7.32 -10.89
C LEU A 24 0.29 6.65 -9.77
N LEU A 25 1.34 5.91 -10.11
CA LEU A 25 2.24 5.29 -9.14
C LEU A 25 2.92 6.36 -8.27
N TRP A 26 3.50 7.38 -8.90
CA TRP A 26 4.17 8.48 -8.19
C TRP A 26 3.23 9.26 -7.28
N VAL A 27 2.01 9.57 -7.76
CA VAL A 27 0.99 10.23 -6.94
C VAL A 27 0.56 9.35 -5.77
N GLY A 28 0.42 8.04 -5.98
CA GLY A 28 0.14 7.09 -4.91
C GLY A 28 1.18 7.15 -3.79
N GLU A 29 2.47 7.18 -4.16
CA GLU A 29 3.59 7.28 -3.21
C GLU A 29 3.58 8.62 -2.44
N LEU A 30 3.32 9.73 -3.14
CA LEU A 30 3.22 11.05 -2.51
C LEU A 30 2.06 11.11 -1.51
N LEU A 31 0.90 10.55 -1.88
CA LEU A 31 -0.26 10.49 -1.01
C LEU A 31 -0.01 9.63 0.23
N TYR A 32 0.67 8.49 0.07
CA TYR A 32 1.12 7.68 1.20
C TYR A 32 2.02 8.48 2.15
N GLY A 33 3.04 9.17 1.61
CA GLY A 33 3.96 9.98 2.41
C GLY A 33 3.30 11.14 3.18
N THR A 34 2.12 11.58 2.73
CA THR A 34 1.34 12.64 3.39
C THR A 34 0.25 12.12 4.33
N GLY A 35 0.12 10.80 4.48
CA GLY A 35 -0.88 10.16 5.33
C GLY A 35 -2.27 10.04 4.70
N GLU A 36 -2.43 10.42 3.43
CA GLU A 36 -3.70 10.37 2.70
C GLU A 36 -3.93 8.95 2.12
N TYR A 37 -3.87 7.93 2.99
CA TYR A 37 -3.82 6.51 2.63
C TYR A 37 -5.00 6.03 1.79
N LYS A 38 -6.21 6.54 2.07
CA LYS A 38 -7.42 6.20 1.30
C LYS A 38 -7.24 6.53 -0.18
N TYR A 39 -6.67 7.69 -0.50
CA TYR A 39 -6.47 8.10 -1.88
C TYR A 39 -5.24 7.45 -2.50
N SER A 40 -4.20 7.21 -1.70
CA SER A 40 -3.03 6.42 -2.12
C SER A 40 -3.43 5.03 -2.63
N ILE A 41 -4.31 4.33 -1.91
CA ILE A 41 -4.87 3.03 -2.33
C ILE A 41 -5.59 3.14 -3.68
N VAL A 42 -6.37 4.18 -3.90
CA VAL A 42 -7.08 4.40 -5.17
C VAL A 42 -6.09 4.55 -6.33
N CYS A 43 -5.00 5.31 -6.13
CA CYS A 43 -3.95 5.43 -7.15
C CYS A 43 -3.31 4.08 -7.47
N PHE A 44 -2.90 3.31 -6.46
CA PHE A 44 -2.28 2.01 -6.68
C PHE A 44 -3.22 0.99 -7.31
N ASN A 45 -4.51 0.97 -6.95
CA ASN A 45 -5.49 0.11 -7.60
C ASN A 45 -5.63 0.43 -9.08
N ARG A 46 -5.69 1.71 -9.45
CA ARG A 46 -5.76 2.12 -10.86
C ARG A 46 -4.51 1.76 -11.65
N VAL A 47 -3.33 1.80 -11.02
CA VAL A 47 -2.10 1.26 -11.62
C VAL A 47 -2.29 -0.23 -11.89
N ILE A 48 -2.65 -1.02 -10.87
CA ILE A 48 -2.80 -2.47 -10.99
C ILE A 48 -3.84 -2.86 -12.04
N GLU A 49 -4.95 -2.14 -12.14
CA GLU A 49 -6.04 -2.36 -13.10
C GLU A 49 -5.66 -2.00 -14.55
N GLY A 50 -4.73 -1.06 -14.73
CA GLY A 50 -4.35 -0.54 -16.04
C GLY A 50 -3.12 -1.18 -16.66
N LEU A 51 -2.39 -2.05 -15.93
CA LEU A 51 -1.18 -2.69 -16.44
C LEU A 51 -1.51 -3.89 -17.33
N ASP A 52 -0.78 -4.00 -18.43
CA ASP A 52 -0.69 -5.24 -19.19
C ASP A 52 0.21 -6.26 -18.44
N HIS A 53 0.12 -7.53 -18.83
CA HIS A 53 0.70 -8.63 -18.05
C HIS A 53 2.24 -8.55 -17.89
N ASP A 54 2.92 -7.78 -18.76
CA ASP A 54 4.37 -7.68 -18.87
C ASP A 54 5.00 -6.60 -17.95
N ASP A 55 4.21 -5.70 -17.35
CA ASP A 55 4.72 -4.61 -16.50
C ASP A 55 4.93 -5.03 -15.03
N GLN A 56 5.67 -6.12 -14.83
CA GLN A 56 5.78 -6.79 -13.53
C GLN A 56 6.43 -5.91 -12.43
N ASP A 57 7.39 -5.05 -12.79
CA ASP A 57 8.03 -4.13 -11.83
C ASP A 57 7.05 -3.07 -11.30
N ILE A 58 6.33 -2.40 -12.20
CA ILE A 58 5.33 -1.39 -11.85
C ILE A 58 4.22 -2.03 -11.03
N ARG A 59 3.76 -3.22 -11.43
CA ARG A 59 2.77 -4.01 -10.69
C ARG A 59 3.20 -4.26 -9.26
N LEU A 60 4.44 -4.70 -9.05
CA LEU A 60 4.97 -5.01 -7.72
C LEU A 60 5.15 -3.76 -6.86
N LYS A 61 5.60 -2.64 -7.43
CA LYS A 61 5.66 -1.34 -6.74
C LYS A 61 4.27 -0.89 -6.29
N ALA A 62 3.27 -1.01 -7.16
CA ALA A 62 1.89 -0.65 -6.85
C ALA A 62 1.27 -1.56 -5.77
N LEU A 63 1.46 -2.88 -5.88
CA LEU A 63 1.00 -3.84 -4.86
C LEU A 63 1.63 -3.57 -3.49
N THR A 64 2.92 -3.25 -3.47
CA THR A 64 3.66 -2.90 -2.24
C THR A 64 3.12 -1.61 -1.63
N GLY A 65 2.98 -0.54 -2.42
CA GLY A 65 2.44 0.73 -1.94
C GLY A 65 0.99 0.63 -1.44
N ARG A 66 0.17 -0.19 -2.09
CA ARG A 66 -1.18 -0.49 -1.63
C ARG A 66 -1.16 -1.17 -0.27
N LEU A 67 -0.34 -2.20 -0.10
CA LEU A 67 -0.23 -2.92 1.17
C LEU A 67 0.26 -2.00 2.30
N GLU A 68 1.25 -1.14 2.05
CA GLU A 68 1.72 -0.15 3.01
C GLU A 68 0.59 0.79 3.45
N SER A 69 -0.20 1.28 2.50
CA SER A 69 -1.32 2.19 2.77
C SER A 69 -2.47 1.51 3.53
N GLU A 70 -2.76 0.25 3.20
CA GLU A 70 -3.72 -0.57 3.94
C GLU A 70 -3.26 -0.81 5.37
N LEU A 71 -2.00 -1.20 5.57
CA LEU A 71 -1.43 -1.41 6.91
C LEU A 71 -1.46 -0.14 7.74
N ALA A 72 -1.08 1.00 7.17
CA ALA A 72 -1.12 2.28 7.86
C ALA A 72 -2.55 2.65 8.31
N THR A 73 -3.55 2.42 7.45
CA THR A 73 -4.97 2.61 7.79
C THR A 73 -5.40 1.71 8.95
N LYS A 74 -5.04 0.42 8.88
CA LYS A 74 -5.38 -0.58 9.89
C LYS A 74 -4.72 -0.28 11.24
N LEU A 75 -3.45 0.11 11.23
CA LEU A 75 -2.73 0.54 12.43
C LEU A 75 -3.36 1.79 13.05
N GLN A 76 -3.76 2.76 12.23
CA GLN A 76 -4.46 3.95 12.72
C GLN A 76 -5.80 3.60 13.37
N ASN A 77 -6.54 2.63 12.83
CA ASN A 77 -7.78 2.13 13.44
C ASN A 77 -7.53 1.52 14.82
N ILE A 78 -6.48 0.69 14.97
CA ILE A 78 -6.11 0.08 16.26
C ILE A 78 -5.72 1.15 17.27
N ILE A 79 -4.92 2.15 16.87
CA ILE A 79 -4.55 3.28 17.73
C ILE A 79 -5.81 4.03 18.21
N ASN A 80 -6.82 4.14 17.36
CA ASN A 80 -8.11 4.75 17.69
C ASN A 80 -9.07 3.81 18.44
N GLY A 81 -8.60 2.66 18.93
CA GLY A 81 -9.38 1.69 19.71
C GLY A 81 -10.37 0.87 18.90
N ARG A 82 -10.25 0.83 17.57
CA ARG A 82 -11.10 0.02 16.69
C ARG A 82 -10.44 -1.32 16.41
N ALA A 83 -11.17 -2.41 16.64
CA ALA A 83 -10.72 -3.75 16.30
C ALA A 83 -10.69 -3.96 14.77
N ASP A 84 -9.67 -4.67 14.29
CA ASP A 84 -9.59 -5.17 12.92
C ASP A 84 -9.20 -6.67 12.93
N PRO A 85 -10.16 -7.57 13.22
CA PRO A 85 -9.86 -8.97 13.43
C PRO A 85 -9.39 -9.69 12.15
N LYS A 86 -9.67 -9.14 10.97
CA LYS A 86 -9.31 -9.72 9.67
C LYS A 86 -8.06 -9.09 9.05
N GLY A 87 -7.69 -7.89 9.49
CA GLY A 87 -6.65 -7.11 8.82
C GLY A 87 -5.28 -7.78 8.75
N TYR A 88 -4.90 -8.56 9.75
CA TYR A 88 -3.66 -9.34 9.71
C TYR A 88 -3.68 -10.44 8.65
N ALA A 89 -4.80 -11.18 8.52
CA ALA A 89 -4.93 -12.26 7.54
C ALA A 89 -4.92 -11.70 6.10
N GLU A 90 -5.62 -10.59 5.87
CA GLU A 90 -5.61 -9.88 4.58
C GLU A 90 -4.21 -9.39 4.21
N ALA A 91 -3.53 -8.71 5.14
CA ALA A 91 -2.17 -8.22 4.93
C ALA A 91 -1.20 -9.38 4.64
N LYS A 92 -1.32 -10.49 5.36
CA LYS A 92 -0.50 -11.69 5.14
C LYS A 92 -0.72 -12.29 3.76
N HIS A 93 -1.95 -12.33 3.26
CA HIS A 93 -2.24 -12.81 1.92
C HIS A 93 -1.61 -11.92 0.85
N SER A 94 -1.81 -10.60 0.94
CA SER A 94 -1.20 -9.63 0.01
C SER A 94 0.33 -9.68 0.04
N TYR A 95 0.93 -9.80 1.23
CA TYR A 95 2.37 -9.95 1.40
C TYR A 95 2.92 -11.20 0.69
N GLY A 96 2.22 -12.34 0.81
CA GLY A 96 2.60 -13.58 0.15
C GLY A 96 2.65 -13.48 -1.38
N ILE A 97 1.70 -12.75 -1.98
CA ILE A 97 1.68 -12.48 -3.42
C ILE A 97 2.91 -11.65 -3.83
N ILE A 98 3.21 -10.59 -3.09
CA ILE A 98 4.34 -9.69 -3.39
C ILE A 98 5.67 -10.44 -3.29
N VAL A 99 5.89 -11.22 -2.23
CA VAL A 99 7.14 -11.98 -2.04
C VAL A 99 7.33 -13.04 -3.12
N ARG A 100 6.26 -13.74 -3.51
CA ARG A 100 6.31 -14.74 -4.59
C ARG A 100 6.78 -14.11 -5.90
N ASP A 101 6.20 -12.96 -6.25
CA ASP A 101 6.44 -12.31 -7.54
C ASP A 101 7.77 -11.50 -7.53
N LEU A 102 8.32 -11.17 -6.36
CA LEU A 102 9.56 -10.39 -6.19
C LEU A 102 10.76 -10.98 -6.94
N TYR A 103 10.94 -12.30 -6.89
CA TYR A 103 12.13 -12.96 -7.46
C TYR A 103 12.16 -12.98 -8.99
N ALA A 104 11.05 -12.66 -9.64
CA ALA A 104 10.99 -12.51 -11.09
C ALA A 104 11.53 -11.14 -11.58
N LEU A 105 11.79 -10.20 -10.67
CA LEU A 105 12.33 -8.88 -11.02
C LEU A 105 13.85 -8.88 -11.18
N ASN A 106 14.37 -7.81 -11.80
CA ASN A 106 15.80 -7.53 -11.82
C ASN A 106 16.34 -7.25 -10.39
N PRO A 107 17.65 -7.47 -10.13
CA PRO A 107 18.22 -7.35 -8.78
C PRO A 107 18.08 -5.97 -8.13
N GLU A 108 18.10 -4.90 -8.91
CA GLU A 108 17.98 -3.53 -8.41
C GLU A 108 16.57 -3.26 -7.87
N ALA A 109 15.54 -3.61 -8.63
CA ALA A 109 14.14 -3.52 -8.22
C ALA A 109 13.87 -4.41 -6.99
N GLN A 110 14.46 -5.61 -6.95
CA GLN A 110 14.39 -6.48 -5.77
C GLN A 110 14.94 -5.80 -4.52
N LEU A 111 16.09 -5.13 -4.60
CA LEU A 111 16.73 -4.51 -3.43
C LEU A 111 15.85 -3.41 -2.83
N SER A 112 15.27 -2.55 -3.67
CA SER A 112 14.37 -1.49 -3.23
C SER A 112 13.12 -2.05 -2.53
N LEU A 113 12.49 -3.07 -3.13
CA LEU A 113 11.29 -3.70 -2.58
C LEU A 113 11.58 -4.50 -1.30
N LYS A 114 12.75 -5.14 -1.17
CA LYS A 114 13.15 -5.85 0.06
C LYS A 114 13.14 -4.92 1.28
N LYS A 115 13.70 -3.70 1.14
CA LYS A 115 13.70 -2.71 2.23
C LYS A 115 12.27 -2.31 2.65
N ARG A 116 11.35 -2.17 1.68
CA ARG A 116 9.94 -1.88 1.96
C ARG A 116 9.26 -3.06 2.66
N LEU A 117 9.51 -4.28 2.19
CA LEU A 117 8.99 -5.51 2.78
C LEU A 117 9.44 -5.71 4.23
N GLU A 118 10.67 -5.33 4.59
CA GLU A 118 11.13 -5.35 5.98
C GLU A 118 10.29 -4.44 6.88
N GLN A 119 9.91 -3.25 6.41
CA GLN A 119 9.05 -2.34 7.18
C GLN A 119 7.62 -2.88 7.27
N ILE A 120 7.09 -3.43 6.18
CA ILE A 120 5.79 -4.10 6.15
C ILE A 120 5.72 -5.24 7.18
N THR A 121 6.77 -6.07 7.28
CA THR A 121 6.83 -7.16 8.26
C THR A 121 6.71 -6.63 9.69
N LYS A 122 7.35 -5.50 10.02
CA LYS A 122 7.21 -4.86 11.35
C LYS A 122 5.78 -4.40 11.61
N SER A 123 5.16 -3.71 10.64
CA SER A 123 3.76 -3.26 10.73
C SER A 123 2.80 -4.45 10.92
N MET A 124 3.01 -5.55 10.19
CA MET A 124 2.23 -6.77 10.35
C MET A 124 2.40 -7.41 11.73
N GLY A 125 3.61 -7.37 12.31
CA GLY A 125 3.86 -7.83 13.67
C GLY A 125 3.04 -7.07 14.71
N ILE A 126 2.94 -5.75 14.57
CA ILE A 126 2.10 -4.91 15.45
C ILE A 126 0.62 -5.29 15.32
N LEU A 127 0.13 -5.51 14.09
CA LEU A 127 -1.24 -5.98 13.86
C LEU A 127 -1.50 -7.35 14.50
N ALA A 128 -0.56 -8.28 14.40
CA ALA A 128 -0.68 -9.62 14.99
C ALA A 128 -0.82 -9.54 16.52
N ILE A 129 0.01 -8.72 17.17
CA ILE A 129 -0.03 -8.47 18.60
C ILE A 129 -1.39 -7.87 18.99
N GLY A 130 -1.81 -6.79 18.33
CA GLY A 130 -3.10 -6.14 18.58
C GLY A 130 -4.29 -7.12 18.49
N ASN A 131 -4.30 -8.00 17.48
CA ASN A 131 -5.36 -9.00 17.30
C ASN A 131 -5.36 -10.07 18.41
N SER A 132 -4.19 -10.46 18.92
CA SER A 132 -4.09 -11.39 20.06
C SER A 132 -4.65 -10.81 21.36
N TYR A 133 -4.46 -9.51 21.60
CA TYR A 133 -5.05 -8.81 22.74
C TYR A 133 -6.59 -8.83 22.68
N TYR A 134 -7.21 -8.61 21.52
CA TYR A 134 -8.68 -8.61 21.42
C TYR A 134 -9.31 -10.00 21.52
N ARG A 135 -8.61 -11.07 21.09
CA ARG A 135 -9.12 -12.45 21.22
C ARG A 135 -9.03 -13.01 22.65
N GLY A 136 -8.25 -12.40 23.54
CA GLY A 136 -8.13 -12.84 24.94
C GLY A 136 -9.26 -12.35 25.86
N PHE A 137 -10.15 -11.47 25.36
CA PHE A 137 -11.27 -10.89 26.12
C PHE A 137 -12.66 -11.32 25.60
N SER A 138 -12.73 -12.26 24.65
CA SER A 138 -13.97 -12.80 24.07
C SER A 138 -14.31 -14.18 24.60
#